data_AF-A0A944NFN7-F1
#
_entry.id   AF-A0A944NFN7-F1
#
_cell.length_a   1.000
_cell.length_b   1.000
_cell.length_c   1.000
_cell.angle_alpha   90.00
_cell.angle_beta   90.00
_cell.angle_gamma   90.00
#
_symmetry.space_group_name_H-M   'P 1'
#
loop_
_entity.id
_entity.type
_entity.pdbx_description
1 polymer ?
#
loop_
_entity_poly.entity_id
_entity_poly.type
_entity_poly.pdbx_seq_one_letter_code
_entity_poly.pdbx_strand_id
1 'polypeptide(L)'
;MAPLEPWEKVLVDEDFLETAHGEYSCIDCHLGEQDGDKSLAHVAMVSRPSEENLALCGECHDEAENFEDSLHISQAGYMSDMAARGVDVESPEIQEMFGNHCQSCHTSCGDCHVSQPSSVGGGFIDGHLFKKTPSMTRNCTACHGSRVGKEYMGQHEDILADVHFRQERMVCVDCHTGMSMHDSSASCETCHDDAMLSESIPVDHRYSGGQDPACADCHPQTISEETNNMYHLQHSENLSCQVCHSINYNNCDGCHVSVSETSGNPIFSTEGSYLTFLIGKNPIQDAHRPYDYTVVRHIPVDPESFAFYGENLMPDFNAVPTWQYATPHNIQLETPQNASCDGCHNNPDFFLTIDKIAPEEVDANLGVYLESLP
;
A
#
# COMPACT_ATOMS: atom_id res chain seq x y z
N MET A 1 -2.78 44.65 -11.59
CA MET A 1 -2.07 43.90 -10.54
C MET A 1 -1.54 42.64 -11.19
N ALA A 2 -0.27 42.31 -10.97
CA ALA A 2 0.25 41.00 -11.36
C ALA A 2 -0.56 39.92 -10.61
N PRO A 3 -0.88 38.77 -11.24
CA PRO A 3 -1.42 37.65 -10.49
C PRO A 3 -0.39 37.23 -9.45
N LEU A 4 -0.81 37.11 -8.19
CA LEU A 4 0.03 36.60 -7.09
C LEU A 4 0.65 35.26 -7.48
N GLU A 5 1.86 35.00 -6.99
CA GLU A 5 2.57 33.74 -7.21
C GLU A 5 1.91 32.60 -6.41
N PRO A 6 2.03 31.31 -6.81
CA PRO A 6 1.31 30.19 -6.16
C PRO A 6 1.52 30.05 -4.65
N TRP A 7 2.71 30.37 -4.13
CA TRP A 7 3.04 30.34 -2.69
C TRP A 7 2.49 31.56 -1.90
N GLU A 8 2.00 32.58 -2.60
CA GLU A 8 1.29 33.73 -2.02
C GLU A 8 -0.23 33.48 -1.90
N LYS A 9 -0.69 32.29 -2.30
CA LYS A 9 -2.12 31.88 -2.35
C LYS A 9 -2.52 30.81 -1.35
N VAL A 10 -1.60 30.34 -0.50
CA VAL A 10 -1.96 29.35 0.53
C VAL A 10 -2.65 30.10 1.67
N LEU A 11 -3.96 30.28 1.50
CA LEU A 11 -4.83 30.88 2.50
C LEU A 11 -5.32 29.75 3.41
N VAL A 12 -5.14 29.96 4.71
CA VAL A 12 -5.99 29.31 5.71
C VAL A 12 -7.41 29.81 5.44
N ASP A 13 -8.35 28.90 5.28
CA ASP A 13 -9.75 29.24 5.07
C ASP A 13 -10.27 30.01 6.30
N GLU A 14 -11.10 31.03 6.10
CA GLU A 14 -11.67 31.77 7.23
C GLU A 14 -12.50 30.84 8.13
N ASP A 15 -13.12 29.81 7.53
CA ASP A 15 -13.90 28.79 8.26
C ASP A 15 -13.04 27.99 9.24
N PHE A 16 -11.71 27.93 9.07
CA PHE A 16 -10.81 27.24 10.01
C PHE A 16 -10.88 27.84 11.41
N LEU A 17 -11.00 29.17 11.50
CA LEU A 17 -11.03 29.91 12.77
C LEU A 17 -12.27 29.58 13.62
N GLU A 18 -13.31 29.01 13.01
CA GLU A 18 -14.55 28.58 13.68
C GLU A 18 -14.51 27.10 14.09
N THR A 19 -13.40 26.39 13.83
CA THR A 19 -13.22 24.98 14.21
C THR A 19 -12.52 24.85 15.56
N ALA A 20 -12.60 23.67 16.18
CA ALA A 20 -11.86 23.38 17.41
C ALA A 20 -10.34 23.59 17.28
N HIS A 21 -9.75 23.34 16.10
CA HIS A 21 -8.34 23.59 15.85
C HIS A 21 -8.03 25.10 15.72
N GLY A 22 -8.98 25.89 15.21
CA GLY A 22 -8.86 27.35 15.08
C GLY A 22 -8.92 28.10 16.40
N GLU A 23 -9.36 27.45 17.48
CA GLU A 23 -9.32 28.01 18.84
C GLU A 23 -7.89 28.05 19.42
N TYR A 24 -6.96 27.25 18.86
CA TYR A 24 -5.55 27.23 19.25
C TYR A 24 -4.73 28.24 18.46
N SER A 25 -3.61 28.69 19.03
CA SER A 25 -2.69 29.55 18.31
C SER A 25 -1.93 28.74 17.26
N CYS A 26 -1.62 29.35 16.12
CA CYS A 26 -0.79 28.73 15.08
C CYS A 26 0.52 28.20 15.67
N ILE A 27 1.10 28.92 16.64
CA ILE A 27 2.37 28.59 17.28
C ILE A 27 2.31 27.35 18.16
N ASP A 28 1.11 26.95 18.63
CA ASP A 28 0.96 25.79 19.50
C ASP A 28 1.28 24.50 18.74
N CYS A 29 0.99 24.47 17.43
CA CYS A 29 1.34 23.36 16.56
C CYS A 29 2.60 23.63 15.73
N HIS A 30 2.70 24.83 15.16
CA HIS A 30 3.73 25.15 14.17
C HIS A 30 4.97 25.83 14.75
N LEU A 31 5.03 26.09 16.06
CA LEU A 31 6.07 26.92 16.68
C LEU A 31 6.16 28.30 16.01
N GLY A 32 7.34 28.91 16.02
CA GLY A 32 7.55 30.25 15.46
C GLY A 32 7.33 31.37 16.47
N GLU A 33 7.07 32.57 15.95
CA GLU A 33 6.83 33.77 16.75
C GLU A 33 5.46 34.39 16.48
N GLN A 34 4.80 34.89 17.53
CA GLN A 34 3.55 35.63 17.38
C GLN A 34 3.85 37.05 16.89
N ASP A 35 3.99 37.21 15.57
CA ASP A 35 4.24 38.51 14.94
C ASP A 35 3.30 38.75 13.74
N GLY A 36 3.03 40.02 13.43
CA GLY A 36 2.22 40.39 12.26
C GLY A 36 3.00 40.39 10.94
N ASP A 37 4.34 40.39 11.00
CA ASP A 37 5.21 40.19 9.85
C ASP A 37 5.46 38.69 9.61
N LYS A 38 5.13 38.23 8.40
CA LYS A 38 5.27 36.82 8.00
C LYS A 38 6.69 36.28 8.19
N SER A 39 7.71 37.09 7.88
CA SER A 39 9.09 36.61 7.94
C SER A 39 9.56 36.41 9.37
N LEU A 40 9.11 37.27 10.29
CA LEU A 40 9.36 37.14 11.72
C LEU A 40 8.54 36.00 12.32
N ALA A 41 7.25 35.91 11.97
CA ALA A 41 6.37 34.86 12.47
C ALA A 41 6.86 33.45 12.09
N HIS A 42 7.50 33.32 10.93
CA HIS A 42 8.01 32.04 10.43
C HIS A 42 9.45 31.71 10.89
N VAL A 43 10.08 32.53 11.74
CA VAL A 43 11.39 32.18 12.32
C VAL A 43 11.24 30.94 13.18
N ALA A 44 11.95 29.85 12.84
CA ALA A 44 11.84 28.54 13.51
C ALA A 44 10.45 27.90 13.49
N MET A 45 9.61 28.27 12.52
CA MET A 45 8.31 27.62 12.29
C MET A 45 8.50 26.24 11.64
N VAL A 46 7.78 25.26 12.17
CA VAL A 46 7.70 23.89 11.64
C VAL A 46 6.49 23.79 10.72
N SER A 47 6.74 23.65 9.42
CA SER A 47 5.67 23.68 8.41
C SER A 47 4.77 22.45 8.41
N ARG A 48 5.27 21.29 8.88
CA ARG A 48 4.57 20.01 8.91
C ARG A 48 4.74 19.38 10.30
N PRO A 49 3.99 19.85 11.31
CA PRO A 49 4.27 19.53 12.70
C PRO A 49 4.06 18.05 13.04
N SER A 50 3.14 17.37 12.36
CA SER A 50 2.93 15.93 12.52
C SER A 50 4.03 15.07 11.91
N GLU A 51 4.92 15.60 11.08
CA GLU A 51 6.10 14.85 10.62
C GLU A 51 7.22 14.86 11.66
N GLU A 52 7.38 15.97 12.39
CA GLU A 52 8.45 16.12 13.37
C GLU A 52 8.06 15.60 14.76
N ASN A 53 6.78 15.68 15.12
CA ASN A 53 6.28 15.28 16.43
C ASN A 53 4.86 14.70 16.34
N LEU A 54 4.77 13.38 16.21
CA LEU A 54 3.49 12.66 16.17
C LEU A 54 2.70 12.80 17.47
N ALA A 55 3.39 12.87 18.60
CA ALA A 55 2.78 13.01 19.92
C ALA A 55 2.00 14.33 20.08
N LEU A 56 2.25 15.34 19.21
CA LEU A 56 1.50 16.59 19.22
C LEU A 56 -0.01 16.36 19.06
N CYS A 57 -0.40 15.43 18.17
CA CYS A 57 -1.80 15.11 17.96
C CYS A 57 -2.35 14.19 19.08
N GLY A 58 -1.49 13.34 19.64
CA GLY A 58 -1.82 12.38 20.69
C GLY A 58 -2.25 12.99 22.03
N GLU A 59 -2.04 14.29 22.26
CA GLU A 59 -2.58 14.97 23.42
C GLU A 59 -4.13 15.05 23.41
N CYS A 60 -4.73 14.99 22.21
CA CYS A 60 -6.18 15.12 22.00
C CYS A 60 -6.80 13.97 21.19
N HIS A 61 -5.99 13.21 20.44
CA HIS A 61 -6.43 12.15 19.55
C HIS A 61 -5.85 10.81 19.99
N ASP A 62 -6.66 9.99 20.66
CA ASP A 62 -6.27 8.67 21.15
C ASP A 62 -5.76 7.77 20.01
N GLU A 63 -6.25 7.97 18.77
CA GLU A 63 -5.81 7.21 17.59
C GLU A 63 -4.32 7.40 17.24
N ALA A 64 -3.65 8.42 17.79
CA ALA A 64 -2.23 8.65 17.56
C ALA A 64 -1.33 7.67 18.35
N GLU A 65 -1.84 7.03 19.40
CA GLU A 65 -1.03 6.17 20.30
C GLU A 65 -0.34 5.03 19.53
N ASN A 66 -1.06 4.37 18.63
CA ASN A 66 -0.55 3.23 17.86
C ASN A 66 -0.07 3.62 16.47
N PHE A 67 -0.16 4.91 16.08
CA PHE A 67 0.17 5.31 14.72
C PHE A 67 1.64 5.08 14.37
N GLU A 68 2.55 5.22 15.34
CA GLU A 68 3.99 4.91 15.18
C GLU A 68 4.24 3.46 14.73
N ASP A 69 3.36 2.53 15.09
CA ASP A 69 3.45 1.12 14.72
C ASP A 69 2.78 0.81 13.37
N SER A 70 2.04 1.77 12.79
CA SER A 70 1.40 1.61 11.47
C SER A 70 2.43 1.46 10.36
N LEU A 71 2.14 0.60 9.38
CA LEU A 71 2.98 0.45 8.18
C LEU A 71 3.07 1.71 7.33
N HIS A 72 2.11 2.63 7.45
CA HIS A 72 2.13 3.91 6.74
C HIS A 72 3.23 4.86 7.24
N ILE A 73 3.73 4.63 8.47
CA ILE A 73 4.84 5.40 9.04
C ILE A 73 6.09 4.54 9.20
N SER A 74 5.99 3.35 9.79
CA SER A 74 7.15 2.50 10.06
C SER A 74 7.81 1.99 8.78
N GLN A 75 7.02 1.79 7.71
CA GLN A 75 7.44 1.17 6.45
C GLN A 75 8.14 -0.18 6.65
N ALA A 76 7.84 -0.87 7.77
CA ALA A 76 8.51 -2.10 8.19
C ALA A 76 8.48 -3.19 7.10
N GLY A 77 7.41 -3.22 6.30
CA GLY A 77 7.28 -4.00 5.06
C GLY A 77 8.55 -4.07 4.21
N TYR A 78 9.10 -2.91 3.87
CA TYR A 78 10.28 -2.86 3.02
C TYR A 78 11.53 -3.39 3.73
N MET A 79 11.71 -3.01 4.99
CA MET A 79 12.89 -3.41 5.77
C MET A 79 12.92 -4.92 5.99
N SER A 80 11.77 -5.52 6.29
CA SER A 80 11.63 -6.97 6.48
C SER A 80 11.94 -7.74 5.20
N ASP A 81 11.37 -7.34 4.06
CA ASP A 81 11.63 -7.99 2.77
C ASP A 81 13.10 -7.83 2.33
N MET A 82 13.70 -6.66 2.57
CA MET A 82 15.11 -6.42 2.28
C MET A 82 16.00 -7.29 3.18
N ALA A 83 15.76 -7.31 4.49
CA ALA A 83 16.50 -8.13 5.44
C ALA A 83 16.38 -9.63 5.12
N ALA A 84 15.19 -10.08 4.70
CA ALA A 84 14.95 -11.46 4.27
C ALA A 84 15.78 -11.85 3.04
N ARG A 85 16.16 -10.89 2.19
CA ARG A 85 17.11 -11.07 1.07
C ARG A 85 18.58 -10.86 1.46
N GLY A 86 18.87 -10.84 2.75
CA GLY A 86 20.23 -10.71 3.30
C GLY A 86 20.80 -9.29 3.23
N VAL A 87 19.96 -8.28 2.99
CA VAL A 87 20.38 -6.87 2.98
C VAL A 87 20.69 -6.43 4.41
N ASP A 88 21.84 -5.80 4.63
CA ASP A 88 22.15 -5.11 5.89
C ASP A 88 21.44 -3.74 5.92
N VAL A 89 20.22 -3.73 6.46
CA VAL A 89 19.35 -2.53 6.50
C VAL A 89 19.91 -1.39 7.36
N GLU A 90 20.87 -1.69 8.23
CA GLU A 90 21.56 -0.70 9.08
C GLU A 90 22.82 -0.13 8.42
N SER A 91 23.25 -0.68 7.27
CA SER A 91 24.42 -0.17 6.56
C SER A 91 24.17 1.26 6.05
N PRO A 92 25.19 2.15 6.10
CA PRO A 92 25.06 3.52 5.61
C PRO A 92 24.58 3.59 4.15
N GLU A 93 25.05 2.69 3.30
CA GLU A 93 24.70 2.61 1.89
C GLU A 93 23.20 2.33 1.70
N ILE A 94 22.63 1.42 2.49
CA ILE A 94 21.22 1.07 2.43
C ILE A 94 20.35 2.16 3.06
N GLN A 95 20.76 2.76 4.18
CA GLN A 95 20.02 3.89 4.76
C GLN A 95 19.96 5.08 3.80
N GLU A 96 21.06 5.39 3.11
CA GLU A 96 21.09 6.42 2.07
C GLU A 96 20.20 6.06 0.89
N MET A 97 20.27 4.82 0.39
CA MET A 97 19.41 4.33 -0.69
C MET A 97 17.94 4.42 -0.32
N PHE A 98 17.56 3.90 0.85
CA PHE A 98 16.18 3.87 1.32
C PHE A 98 15.61 5.27 1.50
N GLY A 99 16.39 6.18 2.11
CA GLY A 99 16.00 7.58 2.27
C GLY A 99 15.80 8.30 0.93
N ASN A 100 16.65 8.01 -0.06
CA ASN A 100 16.57 8.62 -1.38
C ASN A 100 15.38 8.11 -2.22
N HIS A 101 15.04 6.83 -2.12
CA HIS A 101 14.16 6.17 -3.09
C HIS A 101 12.84 5.63 -2.54
N CYS A 102 12.82 5.19 -1.28
CA CYS A 102 11.70 4.45 -0.72
C CYS A 102 10.93 5.29 0.30
N GLN A 103 11.64 6.04 1.14
CA GLN A 103 11.07 6.75 2.29
C GLN A 103 10.11 7.89 1.91
N SER A 104 10.08 8.31 0.65
CA SER A 104 9.16 9.36 0.17
C SER A 104 7.67 9.02 0.36
N CYS A 105 7.33 7.74 0.52
CA CYS A 105 5.95 7.30 0.77
C CYS A 105 5.55 7.36 2.25
N HIS A 106 6.48 7.64 3.16
CA HIS A 106 6.21 7.87 4.58
C HIS A 106 5.16 8.97 4.77
N THR A 107 4.28 8.81 5.76
CA THR A 107 3.16 9.73 5.96
C THR A 107 3.04 10.18 7.41
N SER A 108 2.29 11.26 7.62
CA SER A 108 1.94 11.80 8.94
C SER A 108 0.44 12.14 9.01
N CYS A 109 -0.08 12.48 10.19
CA CYS A 109 -1.49 12.90 10.34
C CYS A 109 -1.86 14.02 9.36
N GLY A 110 -0.97 14.99 9.14
CA GLY A 110 -1.16 16.11 8.23
C GLY A 110 -1.21 15.74 6.76
N ASP A 111 -0.59 14.63 6.33
CA ASP A 111 -0.62 14.15 4.94
C ASP A 111 -1.94 13.48 4.56
N CYS A 112 -2.71 13.03 5.56
CA CYS A 112 -4.02 12.43 5.38
C CYS A 112 -5.15 13.42 5.66
N HIS A 113 -5.01 14.22 6.72
CA HIS A 113 -6.12 15.01 7.27
C HIS A 113 -6.08 16.50 6.92
N VAL A 114 -4.97 17.06 6.44
CA VAL A 114 -4.84 18.52 6.23
C VAL A 114 -4.35 18.88 4.82
N SER A 115 -3.36 18.13 4.34
CA SER A 115 -2.63 18.39 3.11
C SER A 115 -2.55 17.16 2.22
N GLN A 116 -2.16 17.34 0.97
CA GLN A 116 -1.70 16.24 0.13
C GLN A 116 -0.32 15.79 0.62
N PRO A 117 0.07 14.53 0.36
CA PRO A 117 1.42 14.05 0.66
C PRO A 117 2.52 14.94 0.04
N SER A 118 3.64 15.12 0.75
CA SER A 118 4.80 15.86 0.24
C SER A 118 5.36 15.25 -1.04
N SER A 119 5.29 13.92 -1.17
CA SER A 119 5.74 13.16 -2.34
C SER A 119 5.10 13.60 -3.66
N VAL A 120 3.90 14.22 -3.61
CA VAL A 120 3.20 14.74 -4.79
C VAL A 120 3.19 16.27 -4.86
N GLY A 121 4.07 16.93 -4.10
CA GLY A 121 4.22 18.39 -4.05
C GLY A 121 3.39 19.09 -2.97
N GLY A 122 2.68 18.33 -2.13
CA GLY A 122 1.98 18.86 -0.95
C GLY A 122 0.81 19.81 -1.24
N GLY A 123 0.60 20.74 -0.30
CA GLY A 123 -0.45 21.76 -0.36
C GLY A 123 -1.76 21.33 0.31
N PHE A 124 -2.51 22.30 0.85
CA PHE A 124 -3.73 22.01 1.60
C PHE A 124 -4.82 21.36 0.74
N ILE A 125 -5.56 20.44 1.36
CA ILE A 125 -6.73 19.84 0.74
C ILE A 125 -7.84 20.89 0.64
N ASP A 126 -8.10 21.60 1.73
CA ASP A 126 -9.22 22.53 1.85
C ASP A 126 -8.91 23.67 2.81
N GLY A 127 -7.92 24.51 2.46
CA GLY A 127 -7.58 25.71 3.23
C GLY A 127 -7.25 25.46 4.71
N HIS A 128 -6.45 24.43 5.01
CA HIS A 128 -6.08 24.03 6.37
C HIS A 128 -7.21 23.47 7.25
N LEU A 129 -8.40 23.21 6.69
CA LEU A 129 -9.44 22.48 7.40
C LEU A 129 -9.06 21.01 7.58
N PHE A 130 -9.08 20.55 8.82
CA PHE A 130 -8.83 19.15 9.18
C PHE A 130 -10.01 18.29 8.72
N LYS A 131 -9.74 17.30 7.88
CA LYS A 131 -10.72 16.37 7.32
C LYS A 131 -10.64 15.05 8.05
N LYS A 132 -11.72 14.69 8.75
CA LYS A 132 -11.84 13.37 9.41
C LYS A 132 -11.59 12.23 8.43
N THR A 133 -12.16 12.31 7.23
CA THR A 133 -11.98 11.32 6.16
C THR A 133 -11.07 11.88 5.08
N PRO A 134 -9.90 11.25 4.83
CA PRO A 134 -9.00 11.66 3.76
C PRO A 134 -9.65 11.57 2.37
N SER A 135 -9.16 12.36 1.43
CA SER A 135 -9.57 12.27 0.04
C SER A 135 -9.00 11.00 -0.61
N MET A 136 -9.86 10.18 -1.21
CA MET A 136 -9.41 9.05 -2.01
C MET A 136 -8.40 9.46 -3.09
N THR A 137 -8.69 10.55 -3.82
CA THR A 137 -7.89 10.95 -4.98
C THR A 137 -6.64 11.74 -4.61
N ARG A 138 -6.74 12.59 -3.57
CA ARG A 138 -5.68 13.53 -3.18
C ARG A 138 -4.80 13.05 -2.02
N ASN A 139 -5.22 12.01 -1.29
CA ASN A 139 -4.44 11.42 -0.21
C ASN A 139 -4.09 9.96 -0.53
N CYS A 140 -5.09 9.07 -0.67
CA CYS A 140 -4.84 7.64 -0.86
C CYS A 140 -4.13 7.35 -2.20
N THR A 141 -4.72 7.79 -3.32
CA THR A 141 -4.13 7.54 -4.65
C THR A 141 -3.04 8.54 -5.01
N ALA A 142 -2.71 9.51 -4.15
CA ALA A 142 -1.50 10.29 -4.34
C ALA A 142 -0.26 9.39 -4.21
N CYS A 143 -0.26 8.47 -3.24
CA CYS A 143 0.79 7.47 -3.06
C CYS A 143 0.46 6.15 -3.79
N HIS A 144 -0.78 5.65 -3.68
CA HIS A 144 -1.17 4.35 -4.23
C HIS A 144 -1.73 4.41 -5.67
N GLY A 145 -1.64 5.56 -6.34
CA GLY A 145 -2.33 5.81 -7.61
C GLY A 145 -1.82 5.00 -8.78
N SER A 146 -0.51 4.77 -8.88
CA SER A 146 0.12 4.17 -10.05
C SER A 146 -0.31 2.72 -10.31
N ARG A 147 -0.58 1.96 -9.23
CA ARG A 147 -1.02 0.55 -9.27
C ARG A 147 -2.47 0.43 -8.81
N VAL A 148 -2.70 0.61 -7.50
CA VAL A 148 -4.00 0.39 -6.87
C VAL A 148 -5.06 1.34 -7.44
N GLY A 149 -4.74 2.63 -7.54
CA GLY A 149 -5.67 3.62 -8.08
C GLY A 149 -6.08 3.34 -9.52
N LYS A 150 -5.12 2.99 -10.40
CA LYS A 150 -5.42 2.66 -11.80
C LYS A 150 -6.26 1.39 -11.94
N GLU A 151 -5.98 0.37 -11.14
CA GLU A 151 -6.77 -0.88 -11.08
C GLU A 151 -8.20 -0.58 -10.60
N TYR A 152 -8.35 0.10 -9.46
CA TYR A 152 -9.64 0.32 -8.80
C TYR A 152 -10.57 1.21 -9.62
N MET A 153 -10.02 2.27 -10.21
CA MET A 153 -10.77 3.25 -10.98
C MET A 153 -10.87 2.92 -12.47
N GLY A 154 -10.30 1.80 -12.94
CA GLY A 154 -10.35 1.38 -14.34
C GLY A 154 -9.66 2.35 -15.29
N GLN A 155 -8.43 2.74 -14.94
CA GLN A 155 -7.62 3.68 -15.73
C GLN A 155 -6.65 2.99 -16.69
N HIS A 156 -6.70 1.66 -16.77
CA HIS A 156 -6.02 0.88 -17.80
C HIS A 156 -6.93 0.74 -19.04
N GLU A 157 -6.33 0.83 -20.22
CA GLU A 157 -7.05 0.65 -21.48
C GLU A 157 -7.73 -0.72 -21.51
N ASP A 158 -8.99 -0.76 -21.99
CA ASP A 158 -9.82 -1.96 -22.11
C ASP A 158 -10.10 -2.75 -20.80
N ILE A 159 -9.76 -2.18 -19.64
CA ILE A 159 -10.00 -2.77 -18.32
C ILE A 159 -11.05 -1.96 -17.58
N LEU A 160 -12.14 -2.63 -17.19
CA LEU A 160 -13.19 -2.01 -16.40
C LEU A 160 -12.71 -1.75 -14.97
N ALA A 161 -13.20 -0.66 -14.40
CA ALA A 161 -13.03 -0.37 -12.99
C ALA A 161 -13.65 -1.47 -12.11
N ASP A 162 -13.12 -1.60 -10.89
CA ASP A 162 -13.63 -2.49 -9.86
C ASP A 162 -15.15 -2.29 -9.67
N VAL A 163 -15.89 -3.38 -9.50
CA VAL A 163 -17.35 -3.33 -9.33
C VAL A 163 -17.76 -2.52 -8.09
N HIS A 164 -16.99 -2.57 -7.00
CA HIS A 164 -17.25 -1.81 -5.79
C HIS A 164 -17.13 -0.30 -6.05
N PHE A 165 -16.16 0.13 -6.85
CA PHE A 165 -16.05 1.52 -7.26
C PHE A 165 -17.13 1.91 -8.27
N ARG A 166 -17.28 1.14 -9.35
CA ARG A 166 -18.08 1.52 -10.52
C ARG A 166 -19.58 1.45 -10.27
N GLN A 167 -20.03 0.45 -9.50
CA GLN A 167 -21.44 0.20 -9.25
C GLN A 167 -21.86 0.73 -7.88
N GLU A 168 -21.08 0.44 -6.83
CA GLU A 168 -21.42 0.80 -5.45
C GLU A 168 -20.86 2.15 -4.99
N ARG A 169 -19.99 2.78 -5.80
CA ARG A 169 -19.36 4.08 -5.50
C ARG A 169 -18.53 4.08 -4.22
N MET A 170 -17.99 2.91 -3.86
CA MET A 170 -17.15 2.78 -2.69
C MET A 170 -15.82 3.53 -2.88
N VAL A 171 -15.36 4.16 -1.81
CA VAL A 171 -14.02 4.74 -1.65
C VAL A 171 -13.17 3.83 -0.76
N CYS A 172 -11.86 4.05 -0.71
CA CYS A 172 -10.92 3.18 0.01
C CYS A 172 -11.36 2.90 1.47
N VAL A 173 -11.88 3.91 2.16
CA VAL A 173 -12.27 3.81 3.58
C VAL A 173 -13.57 3.04 3.82
N ASP A 174 -14.33 2.71 2.77
CA ASP A 174 -15.51 1.85 2.89
C ASP A 174 -15.12 0.37 3.11
N CYS A 175 -13.88 0.00 2.75
CA CYS A 175 -13.30 -1.31 3.07
C CYS A 175 -12.18 -1.20 4.11
N HIS A 176 -11.30 -0.20 4.00
CA HIS A 176 -10.19 0.00 4.92
C HIS A 176 -10.55 1.00 6.02
N THR A 177 -10.97 0.49 7.18
CA THR A 177 -11.44 1.32 8.29
C THR A 177 -10.36 2.26 8.84
N GLY A 178 -10.75 3.34 9.51
CA GLY A 178 -9.80 4.24 10.19
C GLY A 178 -8.90 3.52 11.19
N MET A 179 -9.38 2.45 11.84
CA MET A 179 -8.57 1.61 12.72
C MET A 179 -7.42 0.97 11.94
N SER A 180 -7.70 0.29 10.83
CA SER A 180 -6.68 -0.34 9.97
C SER A 180 -5.67 0.63 9.35
N MET A 181 -6.05 1.91 9.24
CA MET A 181 -5.18 2.96 8.72
C MET A 181 -4.25 3.54 9.78
N HIS A 182 -4.75 3.68 11.01
CA HIS A 182 -3.98 4.19 12.14
C HIS A 182 -3.19 3.12 12.88
N ASP A 183 -3.54 1.85 12.73
CA ASP A 183 -2.87 0.75 13.42
C ASP A 183 -2.77 -0.47 12.49
N SER A 184 -1.55 -1.01 12.38
CA SER A 184 -1.26 -2.20 11.58
C SER A 184 -1.01 -3.45 12.44
N SER A 185 -1.11 -3.35 13.78
CA SER A 185 -0.90 -4.42 14.77
C SER A 185 -1.75 -5.67 14.56
N ALA A 186 -2.72 -5.63 13.64
CA ALA A 186 -3.69 -6.70 13.38
C ALA A 186 -4.34 -7.21 14.67
N SER A 187 -4.31 -6.40 15.74
CA SER A 187 -4.80 -6.76 17.05
C SER A 187 -6.33 -6.75 16.98
N CYS A 188 -6.91 -7.94 16.81
CA CYS A 188 -8.35 -8.14 16.87
C CYS A 188 -8.86 -8.05 18.33
N GLU A 189 -8.33 -7.13 19.14
CA GLU A 189 -8.75 -6.91 20.54
C GLU A 189 -10.24 -6.50 20.63
N THR A 190 -10.75 -5.84 19.61
CA THR A 190 -12.18 -5.48 19.52
C THR A 190 -13.09 -6.66 19.20
N CYS A 191 -12.55 -7.77 18.68
CA CYS A 191 -13.32 -8.96 18.28
C CYS A 191 -13.04 -10.21 19.14
N HIS A 192 -11.95 -10.24 19.93
CA HIS A 192 -11.56 -11.39 20.75
C HIS A 192 -11.05 -10.98 22.14
N ASP A 193 -11.64 -11.56 23.20
CA ASP A 193 -11.16 -11.44 24.58
C ASP A 193 -9.81 -12.16 24.77
N ASP A 194 -8.73 -11.38 24.88
CA ASP A 194 -7.58 -11.40 25.81
C ASP A 194 -6.91 -12.72 26.26
N ALA A 195 -7.20 -13.87 25.63
CA ALA A 195 -6.60 -15.16 26.00
C ALA A 195 -5.86 -15.87 24.84
N MET A 196 -6.00 -15.36 23.61
CA MET A 196 -5.30 -15.88 22.42
C MET A 196 -4.34 -14.86 21.78
N LEU A 197 -4.25 -13.64 22.33
CA LEU A 197 -3.44 -12.53 21.81
C LEU A 197 -2.04 -12.43 22.44
N SER A 198 -1.57 -13.47 23.12
CA SER A 198 -0.30 -13.38 23.88
C SER A 198 0.97 -13.45 23.02
N GLU A 199 0.84 -13.60 21.70
CA GLU A 199 1.96 -13.45 20.76
C GLU A 199 1.60 -12.29 19.82
N SER A 200 2.25 -11.15 20.04
CA SER A 200 2.24 -10.04 19.09
C SER A 200 2.65 -10.57 17.72
N ILE A 201 1.71 -10.59 16.76
CA ILE A 201 2.05 -10.92 15.38
C ILE A 201 2.95 -9.79 14.88
N PRO A 202 4.18 -10.07 14.41
CA PRO A 202 5.02 -9.03 13.86
C PRO A 202 4.30 -8.35 12.69
N VAL A 203 4.22 -7.03 12.74
CA VAL A 203 3.68 -6.20 11.65
C VAL A 203 4.79 -5.92 10.65
N ASP A 204 5.26 -6.97 10.01
CA ASP A 204 6.39 -6.95 9.12
C ASP A 204 5.99 -6.83 7.65
N HIS A 205 4.69 -6.94 7.31
CA HIS A 205 4.15 -6.65 5.97
C HIS A 205 2.64 -6.37 6.00
N ARG A 206 2.09 -5.85 4.88
CA ARG A 206 0.65 -5.48 4.76
C ARG A 206 -0.36 -6.64 4.85
N TYR A 207 0.12 -7.87 5.02
CA TYR A 207 -0.71 -9.07 5.12
C TYR A 207 -0.53 -9.78 6.46
N SER A 208 0.21 -9.19 7.40
CA SER A 208 0.40 -9.76 8.74
C SER A 208 -0.96 -9.85 9.45
N GLY A 209 -1.20 -10.96 10.14
CA GLY A 209 -2.44 -11.23 10.86
C GLY A 209 -3.65 -11.54 9.98
N GLY A 210 -4.84 -11.28 10.54
CA GLY A 210 -6.13 -11.56 9.90
C GLY A 210 -6.27 -10.91 8.52
N GLN A 211 -7.18 -11.45 7.70
CA GLN A 211 -7.54 -10.79 6.46
C GLN A 211 -8.48 -9.62 6.78
N ASP A 212 -7.97 -8.39 6.70
CA ASP A 212 -8.75 -7.17 6.87
C ASP A 212 -8.39 -6.15 5.77
N PRO A 213 -9.31 -5.82 4.84
CA PRO A 213 -10.69 -6.30 4.73
C PRO A 213 -10.80 -7.72 4.15
N ALA A 214 -11.79 -8.51 4.61
CA ALA A 214 -12.15 -9.78 3.98
C ALA A 214 -13.42 -9.68 3.12
N CYS A 215 -13.41 -10.34 1.96
CA CYS A 215 -14.60 -10.43 1.11
C CYS A 215 -15.79 -11.06 1.85
N ALA A 216 -15.51 -12.01 2.75
CA ALA A 216 -16.48 -12.72 3.56
C ALA A 216 -17.23 -11.81 4.56
N ASP A 217 -16.64 -10.68 4.97
CA ASP A 217 -17.29 -9.76 5.92
C ASP A 217 -18.50 -9.07 5.29
N CYS A 218 -18.42 -8.77 3.98
CA CYS A 218 -19.52 -8.17 3.21
C CYS A 218 -20.35 -9.22 2.45
N HIS A 219 -19.79 -10.40 2.19
CA HIS A 219 -20.42 -11.47 1.41
C HIS A 219 -20.50 -12.80 2.18
N PRO A 220 -21.01 -12.85 3.41
CA PRO A 220 -21.00 -14.07 4.23
C PRO A 220 -21.80 -15.22 3.59
N GLN A 221 -22.79 -14.91 2.76
CA GLN A 221 -23.60 -15.89 2.05
C GLN A 221 -22.83 -16.64 0.96
N THR A 222 -21.70 -16.12 0.48
CA THR A 222 -20.94 -16.76 -0.60
C THR A 222 -20.09 -17.91 -0.10
N ILE A 223 -19.68 -17.88 1.17
CA ILE A 223 -18.87 -18.90 1.84
C ILE A 223 -19.69 -19.86 2.72
N SER A 224 -21.02 -19.67 2.79
CA SER A 224 -21.92 -20.55 3.50
C SER A 224 -22.11 -21.88 2.77
N GLU A 225 -22.24 -22.99 3.50
CA GLU A 225 -22.64 -24.29 2.94
C GLU A 225 -24.02 -24.24 2.24
N GLU A 226 -24.83 -23.22 2.53
CA GLU A 226 -26.13 -22.99 1.91
C GLU A 226 -26.07 -22.18 0.60
N THR A 227 -24.87 -21.81 0.13
CA THR A 227 -24.72 -21.08 -1.12
C THR A 227 -25.19 -21.91 -2.31
N ASN A 228 -25.99 -21.31 -3.20
CA ASN A 228 -26.45 -21.96 -4.43
C ASN A 228 -25.42 -21.91 -5.57
N ASN A 229 -24.27 -21.25 -5.36
CA ASN A 229 -23.21 -21.18 -6.36
C ASN A 229 -22.25 -22.37 -6.22
N MET A 230 -22.32 -23.30 -7.16
CA MET A 230 -21.46 -24.50 -7.16
C MET A 230 -19.96 -24.18 -7.23
N TYR A 231 -19.55 -23.06 -7.81
CA TYR A 231 -18.15 -22.66 -7.83
C TYR A 231 -17.65 -22.35 -6.42
N HIS A 232 -18.43 -21.64 -5.62
CA HIS A 232 -18.08 -21.33 -4.24
C HIS A 232 -18.04 -22.60 -3.39
N LEU A 233 -19.06 -23.47 -3.49
CA LEU A 233 -19.10 -24.75 -2.76
C LEU A 233 -17.88 -25.64 -2.99
N GLN A 234 -17.26 -25.58 -4.17
CA GLN A 234 -16.13 -26.44 -4.51
C GLN A 234 -14.76 -25.81 -4.26
N HIS A 235 -14.66 -24.47 -4.23
CA HIS A 235 -13.36 -23.80 -4.30
C HIS A 235 -13.07 -22.80 -3.19
N SER A 236 -14.06 -22.35 -2.41
CA SER A 236 -13.86 -21.26 -1.44
C SER A 236 -12.84 -21.56 -0.33
N GLU A 237 -12.58 -22.84 -0.05
CA GLU A 237 -11.56 -23.25 0.91
C GLU A 237 -10.14 -23.26 0.32
N ASN A 238 -10.00 -23.48 -1.00
CA ASN A 238 -8.70 -23.73 -1.64
C ASN A 238 -8.20 -22.54 -2.46
N LEU A 239 -9.10 -21.72 -3.02
CA LEU A 239 -8.77 -20.60 -3.89
C LEU A 239 -9.10 -19.27 -3.21
N SER A 240 -8.17 -18.30 -3.26
CA SER A 240 -8.52 -16.94 -2.85
C SER A 240 -9.59 -16.35 -3.77
N CYS A 241 -10.44 -15.46 -3.24
CA CYS A 241 -11.55 -14.87 -4.00
C CYS A 241 -11.08 -14.21 -5.31
N GLN A 242 -9.91 -13.59 -5.28
CA GLN A 242 -9.28 -12.91 -6.40
C GLN A 242 -8.92 -13.88 -7.54
N VAL A 243 -8.72 -15.18 -7.28
CA VAL A 243 -8.53 -16.18 -8.34
C VAL A 243 -9.69 -16.17 -9.32
N CYS A 244 -10.93 -16.07 -8.82
CA CYS A 244 -12.11 -16.03 -9.67
C CYS A 244 -12.52 -14.61 -10.08
N HIS A 245 -12.20 -13.61 -9.25
CA HIS A 245 -12.79 -12.28 -9.36
C HIS A 245 -11.84 -11.18 -9.80
N SER A 246 -10.54 -11.43 -9.89
CA SER A 246 -9.59 -10.47 -10.47
C SER A 246 -9.48 -10.65 -11.99
N ILE A 247 -9.06 -9.58 -12.65
CA ILE A 247 -8.67 -9.55 -14.07
C ILE A 247 -7.21 -9.13 -14.19
N ASN A 248 -6.70 -8.89 -15.39
CA ASN A 248 -5.31 -8.44 -15.59
C ASN A 248 -4.99 -7.20 -14.75
N TYR A 249 -3.83 -7.20 -14.10
CA TYR A 249 -3.34 -6.12 -13.24
C TYR A 249 -1.87 -5.84 -13.50
N ASN A 250 -1.37 -4.73 -12.95
CA ASN A 250 -0.04 -4.25 -13.26
C ASN A 250 1.04 -5.08 -12.55
N ASN A 251 1.99 -5.57 -13.34
CA ASN A 251 3.20 -6.29 -12.91
C ASN A 251 4.41 -5.48 -13.38
N CYS A 252 5.53 -5.63 -12.70
CA CYS A 252 6.75 -4.92 -13.04
C CYS A 252 7.95 -5.85 -12.91
N ASP A 253 8.95 -5.68 -13.78
CA ASP A 253 10.20 -6.43 -13.76
C ASP A 253 11.34 -5.46 -13.47
N GLY A 254 12.24 -5.86 -12.57
CA GLY A 254 13.45 -5.12 -12.19
C GLY A 254 13.18 -3.72 -11.63
N CYS A 255 13.97 -3.31 -10.64
CA CYS A 255 14.03 -1.91 -10.25
C CYS A 255 15.49 -1.58 -9.99
N HIS A 256 16.02 -0.57 -10.67
CA HIS A 256 17.37 -0.09 -10.44
C HIS A 256 17.31 1.37 -10.02
N VAL A 257 17.90 1.66 -8.87
CA VAL A 257 17.93 3.00 -8.28
C VAL A 257 19.28 3.67 -8.50
N SER A 258 19.27 4.99 -8.69
CA SER A 258 20.50 5.79 -8.85
C SER A 258 20.23 7.27 -8.60
N VAL A 259 21.29 8.08 -8.49
CA VAL A 259 21.17 9.55 -8.41
C VAL A 259 21.55 10.16 -9.76
N SER A 260 20.70 11.06 -10.26
CA SER A 260 20.93 11.77 -11.51
C SER A 260 22.16 12.67 -11.41
N GLU A 261 23.18 12.45 -12.25
CA GLU A 261 24.37 13.32 -12.31
C GLU A 261 24.04 14.77 -12.68
N THR A 262 22.96 15.00 -13.42
CA THR A 262 22.57 16.34 -13.89
C THR A 262 21.80 17.12 -12.84
N SER A 263 20.84 16.49 -12.17
CA SER A 263 19.95 17.18 -11.23
C SER A 263 20.33 16.98 -9.77
N GLY A 264 21.12 15.96 -9.44
CA GLY A 264 21.38 15.51 -8.08
C GLY A 264 20.19 14.80 -7.43
N ASN A 265 19.09 14.60 -8.16
CA ASN A 265 17.88 13.99 -7.61
C ASN A 265 17.92 12.45 -7.74
N PRO A 266 17.36 11.72 -6.76
CA PRO A 266 17.09 10.29 -6.87
C PRO A 266 16.22 9.98 -8.09
N ILE A 267 16.60 8.95 -8.85
CA ILE A 267 15.85 8.41 -9.99
C ILE A 267 15.82 6.88 -9.92
N PHE A 268 14.88 6.27 -10.62
CA PHE A 268 14.82 4.82 -10.77
C PHE A 268 14.44 4.45 -12.20
N SER A 269 14.75 3.22 -12.59
CA SER A 269 14.27 2.60 -13.82
C SER A 269 13.75 1.20 -13.54
N THR A 270 12.68 0.82 -14.23
CA THR A 270 12.16 -0.55 -14.26
C THR A 270 12.46 -1.18 -15.62
N GLU A 271 12.73 -2.47 -15.65
CA GLU A 271 12.99 -3.21 -16.89
C GLU A 271 11.70 -3.50 -17.66
N GLY A 272 10.59 -3.68 -16.93
CA GLY A 272 9.27 -3.95 -17.51
C GLY A 272 8.12 -3.41 -16.67
N SER A 273 7.02 -3.03 -17.34
CA SER A 273 5.71 -2.84 -16.71
C SER A 273 4.63 -3.29 -17.67
N TYR A 274 3.79 -4.24 -17.24
CA TYR A 274 2.82 -4.90 -18.11
C TYR A 274 1.59 -5.38 -17.32
N LEU A 275 0.51 -5.62 -18.04
CA LEU A 275 -0.74 -6.14 -17.48
C LEU A 275 -0.80 -7.66 -17.70
N THR A 276 -0.86 -8.42 -16.63
CA THR A 276 -1.08 -9.88 -16.68
C THR A 276 -1.92 -10.35 -15.50
N PHE A 277 -2.38 -11.59 -15.57
CA PHE A 277 -3.12 -12.29 -14.53
C PHE A 277 -2.55 -13.70 -14.43
N LEU A 278 -2.03 -14.08 -13.26
CA LEU A 278 -1.47 -15.40 -13.03
C LEU A 278 -1.85 -15.93 -11.64
N ILE A 279 -2.13 -17.21 -11.58
CA ILE A 279 -2.45 -18.02 -10.41
C ILE A 279 -1.20 -18.82 -10.06
N GLY A 280 -0.70 -18.65 -8.84
CA GLY A 280 0.39 -19.42 -8.26
C GLY A 280 -0.07 -20.17 -7.02
N LYS A 281 0.82 -21.02 -6.50
CA LYS A 281 0.73 -21.50 -5.12
C LYS A 281 0.85 -20.31 -4.17
N ASN A 282 0.15 -20.37 -3.05
CA ASN A 282 0.20 -19.32 -2.05
C ASN A 282 1.57 -19.26 -1.36
N PRO A 283 2.37 -18.17 -1.54
CA PRO A 283 3.71 -18.08 -0.95
C PRO A 283 3.70 -17.79 0.56
N ILE A 284 2.55 -17.42 1.13
CA ILE A 284 2.39 -17.04 2.55
C ILE A 284 1.30 -17.87 3.23
N GLN A 285 1.18 -19.15 2.85
CA GLN A 285 0.12 -20.02 3.36
C GLN A 285 0.23 -20.21 4.88
N ASP A 286 -0.77 -19.74 5.61
CA ASP A 286 -0.89 -19.86 7.05
C ASP A 286 -2.38 -19.95 7.47
N ALA A 287 -2.66 -19.85 8.77
CA ALA A 287 -4.05 -19.89 9.26
C ALA A 287 -4.90 -18.69 8.81
N HIS A 288 -4.28 -17.54 8.51
CA HIS A 288 -4.96 -16.32 8.07
C HIS A 288 -5.06 -16.21 6.54
N ARG A 289 -4.22 -16.95 5.81
CA ARG A 289 -4.20 -17.07 4.34
C ARG A 289 -4.18 -18.57 3.99
N PRO A 290 -5.28 -19.31 4.22
CA PRO A 290 -5.28 -20.78 4.16
C PRO A 290 -5.28 -21.35 2.74
N TYR A 291 -5.49 -20.52 1.71
CA TYR A 291 -5.66 -20.95 0.33
C TYR A 291 -4.44 -21.68 -0.21
N ASP A 292 -4.68 -22.74 -0.99
CA ASP A 292 -3.65 -23.44 -1.74
C ASP A 292 -3.15 -22.60 -2.92
N TYR A 293 -4.08 -21.91 -3.60
CA TYR A 293 -3.79 -21.10 -4.78
C TYR A 293 -4.32 -19.67 -4.66
N THR A 294 -3.50 -18.74 -5.14
CA THR A 294 -3.75 -17.31 -5.06
C THR A 294 -3.32 -16.66 -6.36
N VAL A 295 -3.85 -15.47 -6.65
CA VAL A 295 -3.25 -14.63 -7.69
C VAL A 295 -1.92 -14.09 -7.20
N VAL A 296 -0.93 -14.06 -8.09
CA VAL A 296 0.44 -13.62 -7.77
C VAL A 296 0.87 -12.45 -8.64
N ARG A 297 1.70 -11.56 -8.10
CA ARG A 297 2.20 -10.38 -8.80
C ARG A 297 3.71 -10.37 -8.82
N HIS A 298 4.27 -10.07 -9.98
CA HIS A 298 5.70 -9.83 -10.10
C HIS A 298 6.07 -8.47 -9.47
N ILE A 299 6.99 -8.50 -8.52
CA ILE A 299 7.53 -7.30 -7.88
C ILE A 299 8.79 -6.82 -8.63
N PRO A 300 9.01 -5.50 -8.77
CA PRO A 300 10.17 -5.00 -9.48
C PRO A 300 11.41 -5.05 -8.58
N VAL A 301 12.10 -6.18 -8.60
CA VAL A 301 13.35 -6.41 -7.86
C VAL A 301 14.33 -7.14 -8.76
N ASP A 302 15.61 -6.86 -8.58
CA ASP A 302 16.72 -7.46 -9.31
C ASP A 302 17.92 -7.64 -8.35
N PRO A 303 18.80 -8.63 -8.53
CA PRO A 303 19.99 -8.79 -7.69
C PRO A 303 20.88 -7.53 -7.65
N GLU A 304 20.86 -6.72 -8.71
CA GLU A 304 21.60 -5.46 -8.86
C GLU A 304 20.72 -4.23 -8.60
N SER A 305 19.55 -4.37 -7.97
CA SER A 305 18.64 -3.26 -7.68
C SER A 305 19.31 -2.07 -7.01
N PHE A 306 20.27 -2.35 -6.12
CA PHE A 306 20.97 -1.34 -5.30
C PHE A 306 22.43 -1.14 -5.71
N ALA A 307 22.86 -1.64 -6.87
CA ALA A 307 24.27 -1.65 -7.29
C ALA A 307 24.91 -0.26 -7.40
N PHE A 308 24.12 0.81 -7.55
CA PHE A 308 24.61 2.19 -7.52
C PHE A 308 25.24 2.57 -6.16
N TYR A 309 24.70 2.05 -5.06
CA TYR A 309 25.12 2.40 -3.70
C TYR A 309 26.23 1.49 -3.15
N GLY A 310 26.35 0.28 -3.70
CA GLY A 310 27.38 -0.67 -3.27
C GLY A 310 27.33 -1.99 -4.02
N GLU A 311 28.38 -2.79 -3.89
CA GLU A 311 28.46 -4.11 -4.51
C GLU A 311 27.75 -5.16 -3.64
N ASN A 312 26.97 -6.05 -4.27
CA ASN A 312 26.37 -7.22 -3.63
C ASN A 312 25.55 -6.89 -2.36
N LEU A 313 24.74 -5.84 -2.42
CA LEU A 313 23.91 -5.40 -1.30
C LEU A 313 22.69 -6.31 -1.04
N MET A 314 22.41 -7.28 -1.92
CA MET A 314 21.31 -8.25 -1.80
C MET A 314 21.84 -9.69 -1.96
N PRO A 315 22.66 -10.18 -1.03
CA PRO A 315 23.40 -11.43 -1.19
C PRO A 315 22.52 -12.68 -1.24
N ASP A 316 21.35 -12.64 -0.60
CA ASP A 316 20.42 -13.77 -0.52
C ASP A 316 19.16 -13.52 -1.37
N PHE A 317 19.34 -13.00 -2.58
CA PHE A 317 18.24 -12.64 -3.50
C PHE A 317 17.16 -13.73 -3.59
N ASN A 318 17.54 -15.00 -3.73
CA ASN A 318 16.60 -16.12 -3.89
C ASN A 318 15.81 -16.50 -2.62
N ALA A 319 16.07 -15.87 -1.47
CA ALA A 319 15.37 -16.18 -0.22
C ALA A 319 13.91 -15.71 -0.21
N VAL A 320 13.54 -14.74 -1.05
CA VAL A 320 12.19 -14.20 -1.18
C VAL A 320 11.72 -14.31 -2.63
N PRO A 321 10.52 -14.86 -2.91
CA PRO A 321 10.00 -14.96 -4.27
C PRO A 321 9.86 -13.60 -4.97
N THR A 322 10.03 -13.57 -6.29
CA THR A 322 9.74 -12.39 -7.13
C THR A 322 8.27 -12.34 -7.55
N TRP A 323 7.59 -13.50 -7.57
CA TRP A 323 6.14 -13.60 -7.67
C TRP A 323 5.52 -13.72 -6.27
N GLN A 324 4.88 -12.66 -5.79
CA GLN A 324 4.34 -12.59 -4.44
C GLN A 324 2.81 -12.64 -4.39
N TYR A 325 2.26 -12.95 -3.21
CA TYR A 325 0.82 -12.94 -2.93
C TYR A 325 0.21 -11.57 -3.28
N ALA A 326 -0.85 -11.58 -4.09
CA ALA A 326 -1.47 -10.36 -4.58
C ALA A 326 -2.94 -10.23 -4.19
N THR A 327 -3.34 -8.98 -3.95
CA THR A 327 -4.74 -8.55 -3.76
C THR A 327 -5.05 -7.42 -4.76
N PRO A 328 -5.19 -7.73 -6.06
CA PRO A 328 -5.50 -6.72 -7.07
C PRO A 328 -6.83 -6.03 -6.76
N HIS A 329 -6.87 -4.72 -7.01
CA HIS A 329 -8.05 -3.90 -6.74
C HIS A 329 -8.87 -3.72 -8.01
N ASN A 330 -9.32 -4.81 -8.63
CA ASN A 330 -10.00 -4.77 -9.93
C ASN A 330 -11.13 -5.80 -10.02
N ILE A 331 -11.78 -6.07 -8.89
CA ILE A 331 -12.79 -7.12 -8.73
C ILE A 331 -13.90 -6.98 -9.77
N GLN A 332 -14.20 -8.08 -10.46
CA GLN A 332 -15.32 -8.24 -11.38
C GLN A 332 -16.19 -9.44 -10.98
N LEU A 333 -17.49 -9.33 -11.26
CA LEU A 333 -18.42 -10.45 -11.08
C LEU A 333 -18.21 -11.53 -12.15
N GLU A 334 -17.99 -11.12 -13.39
CA GLU A 334 -17.72 -12.01 -14.52
C GLU A 334 -16.30 -11.81 -15.01
N THR A 335 -15.54 -12.92 -15.07
CA THR A 335 -14.16 -12.97 -15.51
C THR A 335 -13.97 -14.15 -16.49
N PRO A 336 -12.91 -14.15 -17.31
CA PRO A 336 -12.65 -15.27 -18.21
C PRO A 336 -12.56 -16.64 -17.50
N GLN A 337 -11.94 -16.69 -16.33
CA GLN A 337 -11.72 -17.92 -15.58
C GLN A 337 -12.96 -18.39 -14.82
N ASN A 338 -13.88 -17.49 -14.44
CA ASN A 338 -15.12 -17.87 -13.76
C ASN A 338 -16.31 -18.11 -14.71
N ALA A 339 -16.11 -17.91 -16.02
CA ALA A 339 -17.16 -18.08 -17.03
C ALA A 339 -17.60 -19.55 -17.23
N SER A 340 -16.71 -20.52 -17.00
CA SER A 340 -17.02 -21.96 -17.04
C SER A 340 -15.92 -22.78 -16.35
N CYS A 341 -16.16 -24.07 -16.06
CA CYS A 341 -15.12 -24.96 -15.52
C CYS A 341 -13.89 -25.04 -16.44
N ASP A 342 -14.12 -25.10 -17.76
CA ASP A 342 -13.04 -25.14 -18.77
C ASP A 342 -12.29 -23.80 -18.87
N GLY A 343 -12.93 -22.70 -18.44
CA GLY A 343 -12.29 -21.38 -18.37
C GLY A 343 -11.06 -21.39 -17.46
N CYS A 344 -11.04 -22.22 -16.42
CA CYS A 344 -9.92 -22.37 -15.50
C CYS A 344 -9.15 -23.69 -15.72
N HIS A 345 -9.80 -24.85 -15.62
CA HIS A 345 -9.10 -26.15 -15.56
C HIS A 345 -8.39 -26.58 -16.85
N ASN A 346 -8.78 -26.04 -18.01
CA ASN A 346 -8.18 -26.37 -19.29
C ASN A 346 -7.44 -25.17 -19.90
N ASN A 347 -7.03 -24.22 -19.05
CA ASN A 347 -6.41 -22.98 -19.48
C ASN A 347 -5.05 -22.75 -18.80
N PRO A 348 -3.95 -23.27 -19.38
CA PRO A 348 -2.61 -23.08 -18.83
C PRO A 348 -2.20 -21.60 -18.76
N ASP A 349 -2.83 -20.71 -19.54
CA ASP A 349 -2.42 -19.31 -19.62
C ASP A 349 -2.60 -18.59 -18.28
N PHE A 350 -3.53 -19.04 -17.43
CA PHE A 350 -3.77 -18.45 -16.11
C PHE A 350 -2.85 -18.93 -15.00
N PHE A 351 -2.02 -19.95 -15.21
CA PHE A 351 -1.18 -20.48 -14.14
C PHE A 351 0.27 -20.02 -14.28
N LEU A 352 0.92 -19.66 -13.18
CA LEU A 352 2.35 -19.40 -13.17
C LEU A 352 3.08 -20.73 -13.31
N THR A 353 3.59 -21.00 -14.50
CA THR A 353 4.41 -22.16 -14.85
C THR A 353 5.86 -21.74 -15.05
N ILE A 354 6.78 -22.70 -14.98
CA ILE A 354 8.23 -22.42 -15.06
C ILE A 354 8.65 -21.67 -16.33
N ASP A 355 7.95 -21.88 -17.45
CA ASP A 355 8.23 -21.19 -18.72
C ASP A 355 7.83 -19.70 -18.73
N LYS A 356 7.13 -19.24 -17.70
CA LYS A 356 6.72 -17.84 -17.51
C LYS A 356 7.60 -17.09 -16.50
N ILE A 357 8.67 -17.73 -16.01
CA ILE A 357 9.59 -17.16 -15.03
C ILE A 357 10.93 -16.91 -15.72
N ALA A 358 11.55 -15.77 -15.41
CA ALA A 358 12.89 -15.49 -15.90
C ALA A 358 13.88 -16.55 -15.37
N PRO A 359 14.81 -17.08 -16.18
CA PRO A 359 15.70 -18.17 -15.78
C PRO A 359 16.44 -17.94 -14.45
N GLU A 360 16.84 -16.71 -14.19
CA GLU A 360 17.53 -16.23 -13.00
C GLU A 360 16.65 -16.20 -11.73
N GLU A 361 15.33 -16.17 -11.88
CA GLU A 361 14.37 -16.11 -10.77
C GLU A 361 13.73 -17.45 -10.44
N VAL A 362 14.01 -18.51 -11.21
CA VAL A 362 13.41 -19.84 -11.03
C VAL A 362 13.64 -20.34 -9.59
N ASP A 363 14.85 -20.19 -9.08
CA ASP A 363 15.22 -20.63 -7.73
C ASP A 363 14.45 -19.88 -6.64
N ALA A 364 14.22 -18.58 -6.81
CA ALA A 364 13.42 -17.76 -5.89
C ALA A 364 11.95 -18.18 -5.85
N ASN A 365 11.43 -18.75 -6.95
CA ASN A 365 9.99 -19.02 -7.12
C ASN A 365 9.61 -20.50 -7.06
N LEU A 366 10.52 -21.41 -6.64
CA LEU A 366 10.26 -22.86 -6.52
C LEU A 366 8.99 -23.18 -5.72
N GLY A 367 8.70 -22.39 -4.68
CA GLY A 367 7.50 -22.54 -3.85
C GLY A 367 6.21 -21.97 -4.43
N VAL A 368 6.29 -21.19 -5.52
CA VAL A 368 5.18 -20.37 -6.04
C VAL A 368 4.62 -20.93 -7.34
N TYR A 369 5.48 -21.38 -8.26
CA TYR A 369 5.01 -21.87 -9.55
C TYR A 369 4.49 -23.30 -9.50
N LEU A 370 3.72 -23.66 -10.52
CA LEU A 370 3.13 -24.99 -10.70
C LEU A 370 3.98 -25.81 -11.68
N GLU A 371 4.41 -27.00 -11.24
CA GLU A 371 5.06 -27.99 -12.12
C GLU A 371 4.06 -28.72 -13.03
N SER A 372 2.80 -28.80 -12.59
CA SER A 372 1.69 -29.38 -13.33
C SER A 372 0.43 -28.58 -13.06
N LEU A 373 -0.43 -28.44 -14.07
CA LEU A 373 -1.75 -27.83 -13.90
C LEU A 373 -2.60 -28.66 -12.92
N PRO A 374 -3.43 -28.01 -12.09
CA PRO A 374 -4.26 -28.66 -11.08
C PRO A 374 -5.49 -29.39 -11.65
#